data_AF-A0A954Z6W3-F1
#
_entry.id   AF-A0A954Z6W3-F1
#
_cell.length_a   1.000
_cell.length_b   1.000
_cell.length_c   1.000
_cell.angle_alpha   90.00
_cell.angle_beta   90.00
_cell.angle_gamma   90.00
#
_symmetry.space_group_name_H-M   'P 1'
#
loop_
_entity.id
_entity.type
_entity.pdbx_description
1 polymer ?
#
loop_
_entity_poly.entity_id
_entity_poly.type
_entity_poly.pdbx_seq_one_letter_code
_entity_poly.pdbx_strand_id
1 'polypeptide(L)'
;VLPRVGQPAAQPLTADALSGKLKLSGQGKLDVGRFIVDAELNDAQLTTLMQDMGVDRATTDAKCNASLTFNGVPWNPQTHTGRGRVHLRDAKLYQLPFMIRILSAASVNASDDSAFQTADITFQIDGDRIPLQIACDGEVLRLRGEGWTNLRREISLELYSYAGRRVPITAVISPVLAESRYATLMMIEVEGTLDNPIMQRKPFPQLEATLQQVFPEMSERRRWGTGWLSR
;
A
#
# COMPACT_ATOMS: atom_id res chain seq x y z
N VAL A 1 9.95 22.75 -23.66
CA VAL A 1 10.28 24.09 -23.10
C VAL A 1 11.26 23.87 -21.97
N LEU A 2 12.50 24.33 -22.12
CA LEU A 2 13.57 24.22 -21.12
C LEU A 2 13.22 25.06 -19.87
N PRO A 3 13.64 24.65 -18.65
CA PRO A 3 13.42 25.45 -17.46
C PRO A 3 14.21 26.77 -17.53
N ARG A 4 13.55 27.89 -17.21
CA ARG A 4 14.21 29.20 -17.13
C ARG A 4 15.19 29.21 -15.94
N VAL A 5 16.45 29.47 -16.24
CA VAL A 5 17.49 29.80 -15.26
C VAL A 5 17.01 31.01 -14.44
N GLY A 6 16.93 30.87 -13.12
CA GLY A 6 16.77 32.00 -12.19
C GLY A 6 15.53 32.03 -11.30
N GLN A 7 14.70 30.97 -11.23
CA GLN A 7 13.75 30.85 -10.12
C GLN A 7 14.48 30.25 -8.91
N PRO A 8 14.59 30.95 -7.76
CA PRO A 8 15.16 30.33 -6.58
C PRO A 8 14.29 29.12 -6.25
N ALA A 9 14.87 27.92 -6.30
CA ALA A 9 14.23 26.74 -5.75
C ALA A 9 13.86 27.09 -4.31
N ALA A 10 12.58 27.03 -3.99
CA ALA A 10 12.11 27.33 -2.65
C ALA A 10 12.96 26.54 -1.64
N GLN A 11 13.60 27.24 -0.70
CA GLN A 11 14.45 26.56 0.26
C GLN A 11 13.60 25.57 1.05
N PRO A 12 13.97 24.28 1.08
CA PRO A 12 13.23 23.30 1.83
C PRO A 12 13.34 23.61 3.32
N LEU A 13 12.19 23.67 3.99
CA LEU A 13 12.09 23.72 5.45
C LEU A 13 12.19 22.29 5.97
N THR A 14 13.11 22.05 6.89
CA THR A 14 13.27 20.75 7.54
C THR A 14 12.96 20.88 9.03
N ALA A 15 12.17 19.96 9.56
CA ALA A 15 11.81 19.91 10.98
C ALA A 15 11.70 18.46 11.47
N ASP A 16 11.98 18.25 12.75
CA ASP A 16 11.57 17.04 13.45
C ASP A 16 10.09 17.16 13.79
N ALA A 17 9.25 16.43 13.06
CA ALA A 17 7.81 16.50 13.16
C ALA A 17 7.22 15.15 12.75
N LEU A 18 5.98 14.86 13.20
CA LEU A 18 5.29 13.61 12.84
C LEU A 18 6.12 12.36 13.18
N SER A 19 6.88 12.45 14.28
CA SER A 19 7.78 11.39 14.77
C SER A 19 8.89 10.96 13.80
N GLY A 20 9.27 11.84 12.88
CA GLY A 20 10.37 11.66 11.93
C GLY A 20 10.95 12.99 11.46
N LYS A 21 11.64 12.97 10.32
CA LYS A 21 12.18 14.18 9.67
C LYS A 21 11.27 14.60 8.54
N LEU A 22 10.54 15.70 8.72
CA LEU A 22 9.71 16.32 7.70
C LEU A 22 10.52 17.36 6.94
N LYS A 23 10.52 17.27 5.62
CA LYS A 23 11.06 18.26 4.70
C LYS A 23 9.93 18.75 3.81
N LEU A 24 9.78 20.06 3.70
CA LEU A 24 8.70 20.70 2.95
C LEU A 24 9.26 21.85 2.11
N SER A 25 8.95 21.87 0.83
CA SER A 25 9.25 22.98 -0.07
C SER A 25 8.01 23.33 -0.87
N GLY A 26 7.86 24.58 -1.26
CA GLY A 26 6.73 24.98 -2.08
C GLY A 26 6.93 26.29 -2.79
N GLN A 27 6.27 26.44 -3.93
CA GLN A 27 6.32 27.64 -4.74
C GLN A 27 4.91 28.02 -5.19
N GLY A 28 4.63 29.32 -5.17
CA GLY A 28 3.35 29.90 -5.55
C GLY A 28 3.50 30.83 -6.75
N LYS A 29 2.59 30.70 -7.71
CA LYS A 29 2.33 31.70 -8.75
C LYS A 29 1.17 32.57 -8.30
N LEU A 30 1.50 33.77 -7.81
CA LEU A 30 0.54 34.71 -7.21
C LEU A 30 -0.48 35.26 -8.24
N ASP A 31 -0.11 35.35 -9.51
CA ASP A 31 -0.95 35.81 -10.63
C ASP A 31 -2.15 34.89 -10.89
N VAL A 32 -1.95 33.57 -10.79
CA VAL A 32 -2.98 32.56 -11.01
C VAL A 32 -3.46 31.88 -9.72
N GLY A 33 -2.92 32.28 -8.55
CA GLY A 33 -3.22 31.67 -7.26
C GLY A 33 -2.83 30.19 -7.15
N ARG A 34 -1.95 29.70 -8.03
CA ARG A 34 -1.56 28.29 -8.09
C ARG A 34 -0.34 28.05 -7.22
N PHE A 35 -0.36 27.00 -6.43
CA PHE A 35 0.80 26.56 -5.66
C PHE A 35 1.20 25.14 -6.02
N ILE A 36 2.46 24.84 -5.76
CA ILE A 36 3.05 23.51 -5.77
C ILE A 36 3.73 23.34 -4.42
N VAL A 37 3.49 22.21 -3.75
CA VAL A 37 4.11 21.82 -2.49
C VAL A 37 4.67 20.41 -2.66
N ASP A 38 5.91 20.25 -2.24
CA ASP A 38 6.59 18.97 -2.12
C ASP A 38 6.86 18.72 -0.64
N ALA A 39 6.45 17.56 -0.16
CA ALA A 39 6.66 17.10 1.20
C ALA A 39 7.32 15.72 1.21
N GLU A 40 8.32 15.54 2.06
CA GLU A 40 9.03 14.29 2.30
C GLU A 40 9.07 14.04 3.81
N LEU A 41 8.63 12.87 4.24
CA LEU A 41 8.73 12.41 5.61
C LEU A 41 9.65 11.19 5.63
N ASN A 42 10.68 11.23 6.48
CA ASN A 42 11.66 10.16 6.59
C ASN A 42 11.74 9.62 8.02
N ASP A 43 11.86 8.30 8.12
CA ASP A 43 12.08 7.51 9.34
C ASP A 43 11.04 7.77 10.45
N ALA A 44 9.81 8.10 10.06
CA ALA A 44 8.74 8.37 11.01
C ALA A 44 8.28 7.10 11.70
N GLN A 45 8.07 7.16 13.02
CA GLN A 45 7.54 6.02 13.76
C GLN A 45 6.02 5.90 13.53
N LEU A 46 5.57 4.80 12.92
CA LEU A 46 4.17 4.60 12.56
C LEU A 46 3.24 4.56 13.79
N THR A 47 3.66 3.93 14.88
CA THR A 47 2.88 3.91 16.14
C THR A 47 2.53 5.32 16.60
N THR A 48 3.52 6.21 16.66
CA THR A 48 3.31 7.58 17.14
C THR A 48 2.51 8.41 16.14
N LEU A 49 2.74 8.24 14.83
CA LEU A 49 1.88 8.82 13.78
C LEU A 49 0.40 8.44 13.97
N MET A 50 0.13 7.17 14.25
CA MET A 50 -1.23 6.68 14.44
C MET A 50 -1.86 7.21 15.74
N GLN A 51 -1.07 7.34 16.81
CA GLN A 51 -1.50 7.96 18.07
C GLN A 51 -1.81 9.45 17.89
N ASP A 52 -0.96 10.20 17.19
CA ASP A 52 -1.21 11.61 16.85
C ASP A 52 -2.50 11.79 16.01
N MET A 53 -2.86 10.77 15.23
CA MET A 53 -4.11 10.70 14.47
C MET A 53 -5.31 10.16 15.28
N GLY A 54 -5.15 9.90 16.58
CA GLY A 54 -6.24 9.45 17.47
C GLY A 54 -6.53 7.95 17.43
N VAL A 55 -5.63 7.12 16.90
CA VAL A 55 -5.77 5.66 16.89
C VAL A 55 -5.15 5.07 18.16
N ASP A 56 -5.94 5.02 19.23
CA ASP A 56 -5.50 4.74 20.62
C ASP A 56 -4.99 3.32 20.94
N ARG A 57 -4.72 2.46 19.94
CA ARG A 57 -4.20 1.09 20.15
C ARG A 57 -3.20 0.61 19.11
N ALA A 58 -2.54 1.53 18.39
CA ALA A 58 -1.48 1.15 17.48
C ALA A 58 -0.24 0.71 18.29
N THR A 59 0.02 -0.59 18.33
CA THR A 59 1.28 -1.14 18.87
C THR A 59 2.04 -1.77 17.72
N THR A 60 2.53 -0.97 16.78
CA THR A 60 3.25 -1.46 15.59
C THR A 60 4.59 -0.79 15.47
N ASP A 61 5.65 -1.55 15.72
CA ASP A 61 7.01 -1.09 15.42
C ASP A 61 7.21 -1.16 13.91
N ALA A 62 7.23 0.01 13.27
CA ALA A 62 7.37 0.17 11.83
C ALA A 62 7.88 1.59 11.54
N LYS A 63 8.81 1.69 10.59
CA LYS A 63 9.28 2.97 10.06
C LYS A 63 8.49 3.33 8.80
N CYS A 64 8.09 4.59 8.72
CA CYS A 64 7.32 5.15 7.63
C CYS A 64 8.13 6.23 6.91
N ASN A 65 8.31 6.03 5.61
CA ASN A 65 8.79 7.05 4.69
C ASN A 65 7.63 7.43 3.78
N ALA A 66 7.39 8.72 3.58
CA ALA A 66 6.34 9.19 2.69
C ALA A 66 6.81 10.37 1.84
N SER A 67 6.30 10.46 0.62
CA SER A 67 6.48 11.64 -0.22
C SER A 67 5.15 12.03 -0.85
N LEU A 68 4.97 13.34 -1.02
CA LEU A 68 3.78 13.94 -1.64
C LEU A 68 4.22 15.14 -2.46
N THR A 69 3.89 15.13 -3.74
CA THR A 69 3.87 16.34 -4.56
C THR A 69 2.41 16.70 -4.78
N PHE A 70 2.06 17.93 -4.44
CA PHE A 70 0.71 18.45 -4.53
C PHE A 70 0.70 19.79 -5.24
N ASN A 71 -0.30 20.02 -6.08
CA ASN A 71 -0.49 21.28 -6.78
C ASN A 71 -1.96 21.62 -6.93
N GLY A 72 -2.27 22.91 -6.89
CA GLY A 72 -3.66 23.35 -7.05
C GLY A 72 -3.84 24.82 -6.72
N VAL A 73 -5.11 25.22 -6.65
CA VAL A 73 -5.53 26.53 -6.17
C VAL A 73 -6.22 26.35 -4.81
N PRO A 74 -5.85 27.09 -3.75
CA PRO A 74 -6.29 26.77 -2.38
C PRO A 74 -7.81 26.74 -2.22
N TRP A 75 -8.49 27.69 -2.87
CA TRP A 75 -9.94 27.86 -2.81
C TRP A 75 -10.70 27.07 -3.89
N ASN A 76 -10.03 26.30 -4.75
CA ASN A 76 -10.70 25.45 -5.75
C ASN A 76 -10.23 24.00 -5.67
N PRO A 77 -10.90 23.15 -4.87
CA PRO A 77 -10.58 21.74 -4.72
C PRO A 77 -10.57 20.94 -6.02
N GLN A 78 -11.33 21.36 -7.04
CA GLN A 78 -11.35 20.68 -8.34
C GLN A 78 -10.04 20.83 -9.11
N THR A 79 -9.18 21.76 -8.71
CA THR A 79 -7.84 21.96 -9.30
C THR A 79 -6.75 21.22 -8.55
N HIS A 80 -7.10 20.54 -7.46
CA HIS A 80 -6.15 19.82 -6.62
C HIS A 80 -5.74 18.55 -7.33
N THR A 81 -4.47 18.50 -7.72
CA THR A 81 -3.84 17.30 -8.25
C THR A 81 -2.60 16.99 -7.43
N GLY A 82 -2.23 15.72 -7.37
CA GLY A 82 -1.04 15.33 -6.64
C GLY A 82 -0.69 13.88 -6.83
N ARG A 83 0.48 13.51 -6.36
CA ARG A 83 0.93 12.12 -6.29
C ARG A 83 1.74 11.93 -5.04
N GLY A 84 1.56 10.78 -4.40
CA GLY A 84 2.40 10.41 -3.29
C GLY A 84 2.74 8.93 -3.28
N ARG A 85 3.70 8.63 -2.42
CA ARG A 85 4.09 7.27 -2.09
C ARG A 85 4.28 7.18 -0.58
N VAL A 86 3.87 6.07 -0.01
CA VAL A 86 4.19 5.67 1.36
C VAL A 86 4.92 4.35 1.29
N HIS A 87 6.04 4.26 1.99
CA HIS A 87 6.84 3.05 2.14
C HIS A 87 6.99 2.75 3.63
N LEU A 88 6.44 1.64 4.05
CA LEU A 88 6.58 1.11 5.40
C LEU A 88 7.63 0.00 5.38
N ARG A 89 8.53 0.02 6.36
CA ARG A 89 9.60 -0.98 6.54
C ARG A 89 9.78 -1.36 8.00
N ASP A 90 10.51 -2.43 8.22
CA ASP A 90 10.84 -2.98 9.55
C ASP A 90 9.60 -3.25 10.38
N ALA A 91 8.51 -3.58 9.70
CA ALA A 91 7.19 -3.44 10.25
C ALA A 91 6.66 -4.79 10.71
N LYS A 92 6.28 -4.91 11.99
CA LYS A 92 5.38 -5.99 12.45
C LYS A 92 3.95 -5.66 12.03
N LEU A 93 3.70 -5.52 10.72
CA LEU A 93 2.43 -5.00 10.17
C LEU A 93 1.21 -5.79 10.64
N TYR A 94 1.38 -7.06 11.02
CA TYR A 94 0.32 -7.88 11.61
C TYR A 94 -0.28 -7.28 12.89
N GLN A 95 0.41 -6.37 13.57
CA GLN A 95 -0.07 -5.71 14.80
C GLN A 95 -1.05 -4.55 14.50
N LEU A 96 -1.17 -4.13 13.24
CA LEU A 96 -2.15 -3.14 12.83
C LEU A 96 -3.55 -3.78 12.83
N PRO A 97 -4.57 -3.17 13.47
CA PRO A 97 -5.92 -3.74 13.54
C PRO A 97 -6.51 -4.14 12.18
N PHE A 98 -6.23 -3.34 11.14
CA PHE A 98 -6.63 -3.64 9.76
C PHE A 98 -5.95 -4.90 9.20
N MET A 99 -4.65 -5.07 9.46
CA MET A 99 -3.89 -6.22 8.98
C MET A 99 -4.28 -7.52 9.72
N ILE A 100 -4.63 -7.44 11.01
CA ILE A 100 -5.19 -8.60 11.75
C ILE A 100 -6.47 -9.10 11.06
N ARG A 101 -7.33 -8.17 10.65
CA ARG A 101 -8.58 -8.51 9.95
C ARG A 101 -8.29 -9.10 8.56
N ILE A 102 -7.30 -8.59 7.83
CA ILE A 102 -6.83 -9.18 6.57
C ILE A 102 -6.26 -10.58 6.79
N LEU A 103 -5.40 -10.79 7.80
CA LEU A 103 -4.78 -12.08 8.10
C LEU A 103 -5.80 -13.13 8.55
N SER A 104 -6.78 -12.71 9.36
CA SER A 104 -7.94 -13.53 9.73
C SER A 104 -8.77 -13.86 8.48
N ALA A 105 -8.95 -12.88 7.60
CA ALA A 105 -9.50 -13.03 6.26
C ALA A 105 -8.52 -13.68 5.24
N ALA A 106 -7.37 -14.15 5.69
CA ALA A 106 -6.48 -15.01 4.91
C ALA A 106 -6.33 -16.40 5.56
N SER A 107 -7.01 -16.67 6.68
CA SER A 107 -6.86 -17.92 7.45
C SER A 107 -5.39 -18.20 7.83
N VAL A 108 -4.60 -17.14 7.96
CA VAL A 108 -3.20 -17.20 8.38
C VAL A 108 -3.16 -16.91 9.87
N ASN A 109 -2.57 -17.82 10.65
CA ASN A 109 -2.34 -17.57 12.07
C ASN A 109 -1.27 -16.49 12.23
N ALA A 110 -1.64 -15.40 12.91
CA ALA A 110 -0.81 -14.19 13.10
C ALA A 110 0.37 -14.37 14.07
N SER A 111 0.69 -15.61 14.47
CA SER A 111 1.80 -15.91 15.38
C SER A 111 3.18 -15.86 14.72
N ASP A 112 3.25 -15.76 13.39
CA ASP A 112 4.51 -15.58 12.66
C ASP A 112 4.82 -14.08 12.53
N ASP A 113 5.87 -13.65 13.23
CA ASP A 113 6.43 -12.29 13.22
C ASP A 113 6.87 -11.79 11.81
N SER A 114 6.75 -12.63 10.76
CA SER A 114 7.27 -12.41 9.40
C SER A 114 6.21 -12.30 8.29
N ALA A 115 4.91 -12.15 8.66
CA ALA A 115 3.82 -12.15 7.69
C ALA A 115 3.92 -11.06 6.61
N PHE A 116 4.19 -9.81 7.00
CA PHE A 116 4.49 -8.70 6.10
C PHE A 116 5.56 -7.82 6.74
N GLN A 117 6.65 -7.54 6.01
CA GLN A 117 7.80 -6.78 6.47
C GLN A 117 7.85 -5.38 5.84
N THR A 118 7.36 -5.26 4.62
CA THR A 118 7.29 -3.99 3.89
C THR A 118 5.90 -3.76 3.30
N ALA A 119 5.52 -2.50 3.15
CA ALA A 119 4.33 -2.09 2.41
C ALA A 119 4.59 -0.81 1.61
N ASP A 120 4.30 -0.87 0.32
CA ASP A 120 4.36 0.23 -0.61
C ASP A 120 2.94 0.62 -1.02
N ILE A 121 2.61 1.89 -0.84
CA ILE A 121 1.33 2.48 -1.25
C ILE A 121 1.64 3.64 -2.18
N THR A 122 1.10 3.62 -3.39
CA THR A 122 1.15 4.76 -4.31
C THR A 122 -0.25 5.29 -4.51
N PHE A 123 -0.39 6.61 -4.58
CA PHE A 123 -1.69 7.24 -4.80
C PHE A 123 -1.55 8.46 -5.69
N GLN A 124 -2.61 8.76 -6.42
CA GLN A 124 -2.73 9.95 -7.24
C GLN A 124 -4.01 10.69 -6.85
N ILE A 125 -3.90 12.00 -6.64
CA ILE A 125 -5.01 12.88 -6.33
C ILE A 125 -5.43 13.55 -7.64
N ASP A 126 -6.70 13.41 -7.99
CA ASP A 126 -7.34 14.11 -9.09
C ASP A 126 -8.81 14.36 -8.72
N GLY A 127 -9.05 15.51 -8.07
CA GLY A 127 -10.37 15.82 -7.49
C GLY A 127 -10.72 14.92 -6.30
N ASP A 128 -11.95 14.41 -6.27
CA ASP A 128 -12.51 13.69 -5.09
C ASP A 128 -12.12 12.20 -5.06
N ARG A 129 -11.81 11.57 -6.21
CA ARG A 129 -11.44 10.15 -6.26
C ARG A 129 -9.93 9.99 -6.34
N ILE A 130 -9.36 9.36 -5.32
CA ILE A 130 -7.93 9.16 -5.16
C ILE A 130 -7.61 7.69 -5.44
N PRO A 131 -7.28 7.32 -6.70
CA PRO A 131 -6.82 5.97 -7.00
C PRO A 131 -5.54 5.66 -6.25
N LEU A 132 -5.44 4.43 -5.76
CA LEU A 132 -4.30 3.95 -5.00
C LEU A 132 -3.96 2.50 -5.34
N GLN A 133 -2.68 2.17 -5.27
CA GLN A 133 -2.14 0.82 -5.44
C GLN A 133 -1.39 0.44 -4.18
N ILE A 134 -1.55 -0.81 -3.76
CA ILE A 134 -0.97 -1.34 -2.52
C ILE A 134 -0.15 -2.58 -2.87
N ALA A 135 1.04 -2.64 -2.30
CA ALA A 135 1.95 -3.75 -2.44
C ALA A 135 2.59 -4.04 -1.07
N CYS A 136 2.17 -5.12 -0.40
CA CYS A 136 2.80 -5.59 0.83
C CYS A 136 3.58 -6.87 0.56
N ASP A 137 4.81 -6.93 1.08
CA ASP A 137 5.69 -8.09 0.95
C ASP A 137 6.10 -8.62 2.32
N GLY A 138 6.09 -9.93 2.43
CA GLY A 138 6.65 -10.69 3.54
C GLY A 138 7.11 -12.06 3.09
N GLU A 139 7.75 -12.78 4.01
CA GLU A 139 8.23 -14.14 3.75
C GLU A 139 7.09 -15.15 3.64
N VAL A 140 6.04 -14.92 4.42
CA VAL A 140 4.90 -15.85 4.56
C VAL A 140 3.76 -15.45 3.63
N LEU A 141 3.48 -14.16 3.50
CA LEU A 141 2.34 -13.63 2.76
C LEU A 141 2.77 -12.44 1.90
N ARG A 142 2.27 -12.40 0.67
CA ARG A 142 2.32 -11.20 -0.18
C ARG A 142 0.92 -10.74 -0.47
N LEU A 143 0.76 -9.43 -0.60
CA LEU A 143 -0.49 -8.78 -0.92
C LEU A 143 -0.24 -7.75 -2.01
N ARG A 144 -1.07 -7.75 -3.03
CA ARG A 144 -1.06 -6.77 -4.11
C ARG A 144 -2.48 -6.35 -4.38
N GLY A 145 -2.72 -5.10 -4.71
CA GLY A 145 -4.06 -4.68 -5.07
C GLY A 145 -4.14 -3.23 -5.45
N GLU A 146 -5.34 -2.84 -5.83
CA GLU A 146 -5.64 -1.49 -6.28
C GLU A 146 -7.06 -1.12 -5.89
N GLY A 147 -7.34 0.17 -5.99
CA GLY A 147 -8.67 0.69 -5.77
C GLY A 147 -8.61 2.19 -5.60
N TRP A 148 -9.44 2.72 -4.70
CA TRP A 148 -9.55 4.15 -4.50
C TRP A 148 -9.96 4.50 -3.07
N THR A 149 -9.63 5.73 -2.70
CA THR A 149 -10.16 6.41 -1.53
C THR A 149 -10.62 7.81 -1.91
N ASN A 150 -11.15 8.57 -0.96
CA ASN A 150 -11.49 9.98 -1.14
C ASN A 150 -11.22 10.77 0.14
N LEU A 151 -11.45 12.07 0.07
CA LEU A 151 -11.25 12.97 1.22
C LEU A 151 -12.24 12.70 2.37
N ARG A 152 -13.37 12.01 2.09
CA ARG A 152 -14.33 11.52 3.10
C ARG A 152 -13.90 10.21 3.76
N ARG A 153 -12.70 9.70 3.46
CA ARG A 153 -12.15 8.44 4.01
C ARG A 153 -12.95 7.20 3.61
N GLU A 154 -13.76 7.28 2.56
CA GLU A 154 -14.37 6.11 1.95
C GLU A 154 -13.27 5.31 1.26
N ILE A 155 -13.38 3.98 1.26
CA ILE A 155 -12.37 3.09 0.70
C ILE A 155 -13.04 1.96 -0.06
N SER A 156 -12.46 1.62 -1.21
CA SER A 156 -12.84 0.48 -2.02
C SER A 156 -11.56 -0.08 -2.64
N LEU A 157 -11.17 -1.28 -2.21
CA LEU A 157 -9.96 -1.97 -2.64
C LEU A 157 -10.27 -3.39 -3.06
N GLU A 158 -9.58 -3.83 -4.09
CA GLU A 158 -9.48 -5.22 -4.46
C GLU A 158 -8.05 -5.69 -4.21
N LEU A 159 -7.89 -6.59 -3.24
CA LEU A 159 -6.60 -7.08 -2.79
C LEU A 159 -6.48 -8.57 -3.09
N TYR A 160 -5.34 -8.94 -3.66
CA TYR A 160 -4.95 -10.31 -3.94
C TYR A 160 -3.84 -10.71 -3.00
N SER A 161 -4.08 -11.77 -2.24
CA SER A 161 -3.10 -12.34 -1.33
C SER A 161 -2.55 -13.65 -1.88
N TYR A 162 -1.25 -13.87 -1.66
CA TYR A 162 -0.56 -15.10 -1.98
C TYR A 162 0.23 -15.57 -0.76
N ALA A 163 -0.14 -16.71 -0.20
CA ALA A 163 0.62 -17.38 0.86
C ALA A 163 1.71 -18.29 0.26
N GLY A 164 2.94 -18.17 0.75
CA GLY A 164 4.06 -19.01 0.33
C GLY A 164 3.93 -20.47 0.82
N ARG A 165 4.70 -21.39 0.20
CA ARG A 165 4.70 -22.86 0.43
C ARG A 165 4.89 -23.34 1.88
N ARG A 166 5.17 -22.45 2.85
CA ARG A 166 5.43 -22.78 4.26
C ARG A 166 4.21 -22.66 5.18
N VAL A 167 3.08 -22.14 4.71
CA VAL A 167 1.88 -22.06 5.55
C VAL A 167 1.12 -23.38 5.48
N PRO A 168 0.90 -24.09 6.61
CA PRO A 168 -0.11 -25.13 6.66
C PRO A 168 -1.47 -24.45 6.56
N ILE A 169 -2.04 -24.39 5.36
CA ILE A 169 -3.40 -23.89 5.12
C ILE A 169 -4.37 -24.96 5.63
N THR A 170 -4.54 -25.05 6.94
CA THR A 170 -5.34 -26.11 7.58
C THR A 170 -6.77 -25.69 7.89
N ALA A 171 -7.19 -24.47 7.52
CA ALA A 171 -8.53 -23.99 7.83
C ALA A 171 -9.19 -23.32 6.63
N VAL A 172 -10.19 -24.01 6.08
CA VAL A 172 -11.23 -23.47 5.17
C VAL A 172 -10.84 -23.35 3.70
N ILE A 173 -10.37 -24.44 3.09
CA ILE A 173 -10.53 -24.63 1.64
C ILE A 173 -11.55 -25.76 1.44
N SER A 174 -12.60 -25.52 0.66
CA SER A 174 -13.46 -26.61 0.18
C SER A 174 -12.57 -27.65 -0.53
N PRO A 175 -12.82 -28.96 -0.37
CA PRO A 175 -11.96 -30.02 -0.93
C PRO A 175 -11.77 -29.91 -2.45
N VAL A 176 -12.68 -29.21 -3.15
CA VAL A 176 -12.60 -28.90 -4.59
C VAL A 176 -11.42 -27.98 -4.95
N LEU A 177 -10.95 -27.13 -4.04
CA LEU A 177 -9.82 -26.22 -4.26
C LEU A 177 -8.47 -26.79 -3.82
N ALA A 178 -8.47 -27.84 -2.98
CA ALA A 178 -7.24 -28.48 -2.47
C ALA A 178 -6.43 -29.18 -3.57
N GLU A 179 -7.07 -29.57 -4.67
CA GLU A 179 -6.41 -30.16 -5.85
C GLU A 179 -5.84 -29.10 -6.81
N SER A 180 -6.14 -27.82 -6.59
CA SER A 180 -5.69 -26.73 -7.47
C SER A 180 -4.35 -26.17 -7.01
N ARG A 181 -3.41 -26.05 -7.95
CA ARG A 181 -2.13 -25.32 -7.82
C ARG A 181 -2.25 -23.84 -7.41
N TYR A 182 -3.49 -23.33 -7.29
CA TYR A 182 -3.87 -21.96 -6.95
C TYR A 182 -4.56 -21.84 -5.58
N ALA A 183 -4.60 -22.90 -4.78
CA ALA A 183 -5.28 -22.95 -3.47
C ALA A 183 -4.81 -21.92 -2.43
N THR A 184 -3.67 -21.26 -2.67
CA THR A 184 -3.07 -20.27 -1.77
C THR A 184 -3.39 -18.82 -2.13
N LEU A 185 -4.22 -18.60 -3.16
CA LEU A 185 -4.61 -17.29 -3.66
C LEU A 185 -6.01 -16.92 -3.19
N MET A 186 -6.15 -15.78 -2.53
CA MET A 186 -7.45 -15.25 -2.11
C MET A 186 -7.61 -13.80 -2.56
N MET A 187 -8.82 -13.50 -3.04
CA MET A 187 -9.27 -12.14 -3.28
C MET A 187 -10.01 -11.61 -2.05
N ILE A 188 -9.62 -10.43 -1.61
CA ILE A 188 -10.18 -9.71 -0.48
C ILE A 188 -10.67 -8.37 -1.01
N GLU A 189 -11.98 -8.17 -1.00
CA GLU A 189 -12.58 -6.87 -1.24
C GLU A 189 -12.69 -6.12 0.08
N VAL A 190 -12.28 -4.85 0.07
CA VAL A 190 -12.37 -3.96 1.22
C VAL A 190 -13.23 -2.77 0.83
N GLU A 191 -14.37 -2.59 1.49
CA GLU A 191 -15.30 -1.49 1.27
C GLU A 191 -15.60 -0.72 2.57
N GLY A 192 -16.33 0.39 2.50
CA GLY A 192 -16.74 1.17 3.66
C GLY A 192 -15.86 2.39 3.89
N THR A 193 -15.42 2.62 5.13
CA THR A 193 -14.53 3.75 5.48
C THR A 193 -13.22 3.26 6.07
N LEU A 194 -12.18 4.10 6.07
CA LEU A 194 -10.91 3.80 6.74
C LEU A 194 -11.09 3.47 8.23
N ASP A 195 -12.12 4.02 8.87
CA ASP A 195 -12.42 3.80 10.29
C ASP A 195 -13.25 2.53 10.51
N ASN A 196 -14.12 2.17 9.57
CA ASN A 196 -14.93 0.95 9.62
C ASN A 196 -14.94 0.21 8.28
N PRO A 197 -13.83 -0.48 7.93
CA PRO A 197 -13.76 -1.23 6.69
C PRO A 197 -14.54 -2.54 6.81
N ILE A 198 -15.27 -2.90 5.76
CA ILE A 198 -15.98 -4.15 5.57
C ILE A 198 -15.14 -5.00 4.62
N MET A 199 -14.72 -6.19 5.07
CA MET A 199 -13.87 -7.08 4.29
C MET A 199 -14.64 -8.31 3.86
N GLN A 200 -14.67 -8.57 2.55
CA GLN A 200 -15.34 -9.72 1.98
C GLN A 200 -14.33 -10.59 1.23
N ARG A 201 -14.32 -11.88 1.57
CA ARG A 201 -13.49 -12.88 0.90
C ARG A 201 -14.28 -13.42 -0.27
N LYS A 202 -13.69 -13.39 -1.47
CA LYS A 202 -14.31 -13.98 -2.65
C LYS A 202 -13.39 -15.08 -3.22
N PRO A 203 -13.96 -16.23 -3.61
CA PRO A 203 -13.20 -17.21 -4.38
C PRO A 203 -12.82 -16.56 -5.71
N PHE A 204 -11.54 -16.66 -6.08
CA PHE A 204 -10.97 -16.00 -7.26
C PHE A 204 -11.65 -16.51 -8.54
N PRO A 205 -12.53 -15.73 -9.19
CA PRO A 205 -13.13 -16.13 -10.44
C PRO A 205 -12.15 -15.75 -11.55
N GLN A 206 -11.66 -16.75 -12.30
CA GLN A 206 -10.91 -16.65 -13.57
C GLN A 206 -9.40 -16.86 -13.51
N LEU A 207 -8.95 -17.71 -14.44
CA LEU A 207 -7.65 -18.34 -14.53
C LEU A 207 -6.56 -17.40 -15.05
N GLU A 208 -5.38 -17.47 -14.42
CA GLU A 208 -4.03 -17.26 -14.97
C GLU A 208 -3.63 -15.87 -15.50
N ALA A 209 -4.48 -15.14 -16.21
CA ALA A 209 -4.15 -13.84 -16.82
C ALA A 209 -3.94 -12.74 -15.76
N THR A 210 -4.87 -12.60 -14.82
CA THR A 210 -4.78 -11.62 -13.72
C THR A 210 -3.59 -11.90 -12.81
N LEU A 211 -3.23 -13.17 -12.61
CA LEU A 211 -2.06 -13.55 -11.80
C LEU A 211 -0.74 -13.12 -12.43
N GLN A 212 -0.60 -13.24 -13.75
CA GLN A 212 0.60 -12.78 -14.44
C GLN A 212 0.74 -11.26 -14.40
N GLN A 213 -0.38 -10.53 -14.41
CA GLN A 213 -0.40 -9.08 -14.33
C GLN A 213 -0.07 -8.58 -12.92
N VAL A 214 -0.61 -9.23 -11.89
CA VAL A 214 -0.45 -8.81 -10.48
C VAL A 214 0.84 -9.35 -9.85
N PHE A 215 1.29 -10.54 -10.25
CA PHE A 215 2.50 -11.21 -9.75
C PHE A 215 3.38 -11.74 -10.90
N PRO A 216 4.04 -10.87 -11.68
CA PRO A 216 4.80 -11.27 -12.86
C PRO A 216 5.95 -12.23 -12.53
N GLU A 217 6.58 -12.16 -11.35
CA GLU A 217 7.67 -13.06 -10.95
C GLU A 217 7.27 -14.55 -10.86
N MET A 218 5.98 -14.84 -10.68
CA MET A 218 5.48 -16.22 -10.67
C MET A 218 5.56 -16.88 -12.06
N SER A 219 5.64 -16.08 -13.13
CA SER A 219 5.74 -16.57 -14.51
C SER A 219 7.18 -16.89 -14.95
N GLU A 220 8.19 -16.22 -14.37
CA GLU A 220 9.59 -16.32 -14.82
C GLU A 220 10.34 -17.54 -14.28
N ARG A 221 9.97 -18.04 -13.09
CA ARG A 221 10.56 -19.27 -12.52
C ARG A 221 10.33 -20.54 -13.36
N ARG A 222 9.55 -20.47 -14.44
CA ARG A 222 9.31 -21.58 -15.37
C ARG A 222 10.43 -21.83 -16.39
N ARG A 223 11.39 -20.91 -16.60
CA ARG A 223 12.40 -21.10 -17.66
C ARG A 223 13.69 -21.81 -17.25
N TRP A 224 13.94 -22.06 -15.96
CA TRP A 224 15.22 -22.62 -15.49
C TRP A 224 15.12 -24.03 -14.86
N GLY A 225 13.99 -24.73 -15.04
CA GLY A 225 13.74 -26.06 -14.44
C GLY A 225 13.83 -27.26 -15.39
N THR A 226 14.00 -27.07 -16.69
CA THR A 226 14.05 -28.17 -17.67
C THR A 226 15.24 -27.97 -18.59
N GLY A 227 16.40 -28.48 -18.16
CA GLY A 227 17.59 -28.40 -19.00
C GLY A 227 18.85 -29.09 -18.48
N TRP A 228 18.78 -30.01 -17.51
CA TRP A 228 19.92 -30.87 -17.18
C TRP A 228 19.42 -32.22 -16.67
N LEU A 229 19.34 -33.18 -17.58
CA LEU A 229 19.51 -34.63 -17.35
C LEU A 229 19.35 -35.34 -18.71
N SER A 230 20.44 -35.44 -19.46
CA SER A 230 20.63 -36.54 -20.40
C SER A 230 22.11 -36.92 -20.38
N ARG A 231 22.34 -38.16 -19.95
CA ARG A 231 23.58 -38.91 -20.14
C ARG A 231 23.94 -39.02 -21.61
#